data_AF-A0A0C9T237-F1
#
_entry.id   AF-A0A0C9T237-F1
#
_cell.length_a   1.000
_cell.length_b   1.000
_cell.length_c   1.000
_cell.angle_alpha   90.00
_cell.angle_beta   90.00
_cell.angle_gamma   90.00
#
_symmetry.space_group_name_H-M   'P 1'
#
loop_
_entity.id
_entity.type
_entity.pdbx_description
1 polymer ?
#
loop_
_entity_poly.entity_id
_entity_poly.type
_entity_poly.pdbx_seq_one_letter_code
_entity_poly.pdbx_strand_id
1 'polypeptide(L)'
;MDPGPHTCRRCNAPLFEIPEPIRTSPVPDVLGTNSVPPPSKVPAIRDLISKLAENLPRVETELARMQAVVDRLVLERDELKDMMEGHRDLLTPARALPPELLSQIFIHCLEEEEPSIDRAPLLLGRVCRRWRSISLSTPELW
;
A
#
# COMPACT_ATOMS: atom_id res chain seq x y z
N MET A 1 -24.77 21.78 25.28
CA MET A 1 -24.20 22.49 24.13
C MET A 1 -23.64 21.42 23.23
N ASP A 2 -24.40 21.00 22.23
CA ASP A 2 -23.94 19.99 21.27
C ASP A 2 -22.83 20.57 20.40
N PRO A 3 -21.69 19.87 20.23
CA PRO A 3 -20.72 20.26 19.23
C PRO A 3 -21.33 19.95 17.85
N GLY A 4 -21.65 20.99 17.08
CA GLY A 4 -22.19 20.84 15.73
C GLY A 4 -21.26 20.06 14.78
N PRO A 5 -21.76 19.67 13.60
CA PRO A 5 -21.11 18.73 12.69
C PRO A 5 -19.67 19.11 12.37
N HIS A 6 -18.75 18.20 12.63
CA HIS A 6 -17.36 18.33 12.22
C HIS A 6 -17.32 18.35 10.69
N THR A 7 -16.74 19.39 10.07
CA THR A 7 -16.58 19.47 8.60
C THR A 7 -15.13 19.27 8.18
N CYS A 8 -14.94 18.73 6.97
CA CYS A 8 -13.63 18.59 6.37
C CYS A 8 -13.05 19.98 6.04
N ARG A 9 -11.91 20.35 6.64
CA ARG A 9 -11.28 21.67 6.44
C ARG A 9 -10.89 22.00 4.99
N ARG A 10 -10.83 21.02 4.10
CA ARG A 10 -10.36 21.19 2.71
C ARG A 10 -11.50 21.35 1.69
N CYS A 11 -12.64 20.71 1.91
CA CYS A 11 -13.79 20.77 0.99
C CYS A 11 -15.11 21.19 1.66
N ASN A 12 -15.09 21.46 2.96
CA ASN A 12 -16.23 21.80 3.80
C ASN A 12 -17.38 20.78 3.78
N ALA A 13 -17.14 19.57 3.26
CA ALA A 13 -18.10 18.48 3.34
C ALA A 13 -18.29 18.08 4.81
N PRO A 14 -19.53 17.78 5.25
CA PRO A 14 -19.76 17.22 6.58
C PRO A 14 -18.94 15.94 6.72
N LEU A 15 -18.11 15.87 7.78
CA LEU A 15 -17.53 14.59 8.20
C LEU A 15 -18.73 13.74 8.61
N PHE A 16 -18.77 12.53 8.08
CA PHE A 16 -19.79 11.54 8.33
C PHE A 16 -20.12 11.48 9.82
N GLU A 17 -21.20 12.13 10.23
CA GLU A 17 -21.79 11.89 11.53
C GLU A 17 -22.36 10.48 11.46
N ILE A 18 -21.86 9.61 12.35
CA ILE A 18 -22.47 8.32 12.59
C ILE A 18 -23.64 8.64 13.52
N PRO A 19 -24.89 8.75 13.03
CA PRO A 19 -26.02 8.88 13.94
C PRO A 19 -25.98 7.71 14.92
N GLU A 20 -26.36 7.96 16.18
CA GLU A 20 -26.34 6.92 17.22
C GLU A 20 -26.99 5.65 16.65
N PRO A 21 -26.25 4.54 16.61
CA PRO A 21 -26.64 3.45 15.77
C PRO A 21 -27.85 2.76 16.42
N ILE A 22 -28.91 2.55 15.64
CA ILE A 22 -30.07 1.75 16.04
C ILE A 22 -29.59 0.29 16.18
N ARG A 23 -28.93 -0.04 17.31
CA ARG A 23 -28.33 -1.37 17.57
C ARG A 23 -29.08 -2.15 18.64
N THR A 24 -30.11 -1.57 19.25
CA THR A 24 -30.83 -2.24 20.33
C THR A 24 -31.88 -3.18 19.74
N SER A 25 -31.65 -4.49 19.95
CA SER A 25 -32.61 -5.51 19.56
C SER A 25 -33.86 -5.44 20.43
N PRO A 26 -35.08 -5.57 19.88
CA PRO A 26 -36.31 -5.71 20.67
C PRO A 26 -36.41 -7.04 21.42
N VAL A 27 -35.49 -7.96 21.14
CA VAL A 27 -35.41 -9.33 21.68
C VAL A 27 -33.97 -9.72 22.03
N PRO A 28 -33.30 -9.02 22.97
CA PRO A 28 -31.91 -9.30 23.29
C PRO A 28 -31.70 -10.72 23.83
N ASP A 29 -32.65 -11.23 24.63
CA ASP A 29 -32.51 -12.51 25.35
C ASP A 29 -32.53 -13.75 24.45
N VAL A 30 -33.09 -13.63 23.25
CA VAL A 30 -33.19 -14.74 22.28
C VAL A 30 -32.32 -14.52 21.04
N LEU A 31 -31.72 -13.35 20.89
CA LEU A 31 -30.84 -13.05 19.74
C LEU A 31 -29.58 -13.92 19.82
N GLY A 32 -29.29 -14.67 18.75
CA GLY A 32 -28.15 -15.60 18.72
C GLY A 32 -28.42 -16.96 19.35
N THR A 33 -29.67 -17.27 19.71
CA THR A 33 -30.10 -18.58 20.20
C THR A 33 -31.03 -19.27 19.20
N ASN A 34 -31.28 -20.57 19.38
CA ASN A 34 -32.30 -21.31 18.61
C ASN A 34 -33.72 -21.15 19.18
N SER A 35 -33.94 -20.22 20.10
CA SER A 35 -35.24 -19.99 20.73
C SER A 35 -36.18 -19.19 19.83
N VAL A 36 -37.47 -19.58 19.81
CA VAL A 36 -38.50 -18.86 19.04
C VAL A 36 -38.82 -17.54 19.74
N PRO A 37 -38.79 -16.39 19.03
CA PRO A 37 -39.17 -15.12 19.64
C PRO A 37 -40.66 -15.10 19.99
N PRO A 38 -41.06 -14.39 21.05
CA PRO A 38 -42.48 -14.22 21.37
C PRO A 38 -43.25 -13.66 20.16
N PRO A 39 -44.43 -14.19 19.81
CA PRO A 39 -45.21 -13.70 18.66
C PRO A 39 -45.49 -12.19 18.71
N SER A 40 -45.64 -11.65 19.93
CA SER A 40 -45.83 -10.21 20.18
C SER A 40 -44.64 -9.33 19.80
N LYS A 41 -43.43 -9.89 19.72
CA LYS A 41 -42.20 -9.17 19.35
C LYS A 41 -41.89 -9.22 17.86
N VAL A 42 -42.54 -10.12 17.11
CA VAL A 42 -42.31 -10.29 15.66
C VAL A 42 -42.53 -8.99 14.86
N PRO A 43 -43.55 -8.16 15.12
CA PRO A 43 -43.70 -6.87 14.43
C PRO A 43 -42.55 -5.90 14.71
N ALA A 44 -42.08 -5.83 15.96
CA ALA A 44 -40.95 -4.98 16.35
C ALA A 44 -39.63 -5.44 15.70
N ILE A 45 -39.42 -6.76 15.56
CA ILE A 45 -38.28 -7.32 14.82
C ILE A 45 -38.35 -6.91 13.34
N ARG A 46 -39.51 -7.03 12.70
CA ARG A 46 -39.70 -6.65 11.29
C ARG A 46 -39.45 -5.15 11.07
N ASP A 47 -40.01 -4.31 11.93
CA ASP A 47 -39.80 -2.86 11.89
C ASP A 47 -38.31 -2.48 12.04
N LEU A 48 -37.61 -3.13 12.98
CA LEU A 48 -36.16 -2.95 13.12
C LEU A 48 -35.41 -3.38 11.85
N ILE A 49 -35.73 -4.54 11.26
CA ILE A 49 -35.11 -5.00 10.01
C ILE A 49 -35.34 -3.98 8.89
N SER A 50 -36.56 -3.47 8.73
CA SER A 50 -36.86 -2.44 7.72
C SER A 50 -36.02 -1.18 7.92
N LYS A 51 -35.96 -0.65 9.15
CA LYS A 51 -35.13 0.52 9.49
C LYS A 51 -33.64 0.29 9.24
N LEU A 52 -33.12 -0.90 9.55
CA LEU A 52 -31.73 -1.24 9.28
C LEU A 52 -31.46 -1.35 7.78
N ALA A 53 -32.36 -1.99 7.03
CA ALA A 53 -32.26 -2.14 5.59
C ALA A 53 -32.31 -0.80 4.85
N GLU A 54 -33.09 0.17 5.33
CA GLU A 54 -33.13 1.54 4.79
C GLU A 54 -31.83 2.31 5.04
N ASN A 55 -31.16 2.06 6.16
CA ASN A 55 -29.91 2.76 6.53
C ASN A 55 -28.65 2.13 5.92
N LEU A 56 -28.67 0.84 5.60
CA LEU A 56 -27.51 0.10 5.09
C LEU A 56 -26.92 0.72 3.80
N PRO A 57 -27.72 1.07 2.77
CA PRO A 57 -27.19 1.65 1.53
C PRO A 57 -26.43 2.96 1.75
N ARG A 58 -26.86 3.77 2.73
CA ARG A 58 -26.17 5.02 3.10
C ARG A 58 -24.75 4.75 3.57
N VAL A 59 -24.57 3.75 4.43
CA VAL A 59 -23.25 3.37 4.96
C VAL A 59 -22.40 2.75 3.86
N GLU A 60 -22.96 1.87 3.04
CA GLU A 60 -22.26 1.26 1.90
C GLU A 60 -21.79 2.29 0.87
N THR A 61 -22.61 3.32 0.59
CA THR A 61 -22.26 4.41 -0.32
C THR A 61 -21.09 5.24 0.21
N GLU A 62 -21.10 5.57 1.50
CA GLU A 62 -19.99 6.31 2.12
C GLU A 62 -18.71 5.48 2.18
N LEU A 63 -18.80 4.18 2.45
CA LEU A 63 -17.67 3.26 2.40
C LEU A 63 -17.07 3.22 0.99
N ALA A 64 -17.91 3.07 -0.04
CA ALA A 64 -17.46 3.08 -1.44
C ALA A 64 -16.81 4.42 -1.82
N ARG A 65 -17.40 5.55 -1.39
CA ARG A 65 -16.84 6.88 -1.63
C ARG A 65 -15.48 7.08 -0.98
N MET A 66 -15.32 6.67 0.28
CA MET A 66 -14.05 6.78 0.99
C MET A 66 -13.00 5.83 0.39
N GLN A 67 -13.39 4.61 0.02
CA GLN A 67 -12.50 3.64 -0.61
C GLN A 67 -11.96 4.18 -1.94
N ALA A 68 -12.80 4.78 -2.79
CA ALA A 68 -12.35 5.39 -4.04
C ALA A 68 -11.29 6.50 -3.83
N VAL A 69 -11.39 7.26 -2.73
CA VAL A 69 -10.37 8.26 -2.37
C VAL A 69 -9.06 7.58 -1.96
N VAL A 70 -9.13 6.52 -1.17
CA VAL A 70 -7.97 5.73 -0.77
C VAL A 70 -7.27 5.13 -1.99
N ASP A 71 -8.02 4.50 -2.88
CA ASP A 71 -7.47 3.84 -4.08
C ASP A 71 -6.72 4.84 -4.97
N ARG A 72 -7.28 6.03 -5.17
CA ARG A 72 -6.61 7.11 -5.92
C ARG A 72 -5.32 7.57 -5.25
N LEU A 73 -5.34 7.78 -3.93
CA LEU A 73 -4.15 8.24 -3.20
C LEU A 73 -3.06 7.17 -3.13
N VAL A 74 -3.45 5.89 -3.10
CA VAL A 74 -2.52 4.77 -3.20
C VAL A 74 -1.81 4.78 -4.55
N LEU A 75 -2.55 4.97 -5.65
CA LEU A 75 -1.97 5.06 -6.99
C LEU A 75 -0.98 6.23 -7.10
N GLU A 76 -1.40 7.44 -6.71
CA GLU A 76 -0.54 8.64 -6.73
C GLU A 76 0.72 8.44 -5.88
N ARG A 77 0.59 7.81 -4.70
CA ARG A 77 1.72 7.50 -3.83
C ARG A 77 2.70 6.55 -4.50
N ASP A 78 2.22 5.53 -5.20
CA ASP A 78 3.07 4.54 -5.87
C ASP A 78 3.80 5.16 -7.06
N GLU A 79 3.10 5.95 -7.90
CA GLU A 79 3.74 6.70 -8.99
C GLU A 79 4.85 7.64 -8.50
N LEU A 80 4.62 8.35 -7.39
CA LEU A 80 5.62 9.23 -6.79
C LEU A 80 6.82 8.44 -6.25
N LYS A 81 6.60 7.29 -5.64
CA LYS A 81 7.68 6.42 -5.16
C LYS A 81 8.53 5.90 -6.30
N ASP A 82 7.90 5.43 -7.38
CA ASP A 82 8.60 4.92 -8.57
C ASP A 82 9.46 6.03 -9.21
N MET A 83 8.91 7.24 -9.32
CA MET A 83 9.65 8.40 -9.82
C MET A 83 10.85 8.73 -8.92
N MET A 84 10.67 8.73 -7.60
CA MET A 84 11.75 8.98 -6.64
C MET A 84 12.86 7.93 -6.74
N GLU A 85 12.49 6.65 -6.83
CA GLU A 85 13.45 5.55 -6.92
C GLU A 85 14.25 5.60 -8.23
N GLY A 86 13.58 5.80 -9.37
CA GLY A 86 14.25 5.96 -10.67
C GLY A 86 15.26 7.12 -10.69
N HIS A 87 14.98 8.21 -9.97
CA HIS A 87 15.91 9.34 -9.86
C HIS A 87 17.03 9.09 -8.84
N ARG A 88 16.76 8.39 -7.73
CA ARG A 88 17.82 7.95 -6.81
C ARG A 88 18.82 7.03 -7.50
N ASP A 89 18.33 6.15 -8.37
CA ASP A 89 19.16 5.28 -9.19
C ASP A 89 20.14 6.05 -10.07
N LEU A 90 19.72 7.20 -10.65
CA LEU A 90 20.60 8.09 -11.43
C LEU A 90 21.75 8.66 -10.61
N LEU A 91 21.53 8.86 -9.30
CA LEU A 91 22.51 9.45 -8.39
C LEU A 91 23.42 8.40 -7.74
N THR A 92 23.26 7.12 -8.07
CA THR A 92 24.14 6.06 -7.52
C THR A 92 25.60 6.29 -7.93
N PRO A 93 26.57 6.16 -7.00
CA PRO A 93 27.99 6.36 -7.32
C PRO A 93 28.47 5.46 -8.47
N ALA A 94 27.92 4.26 -8.60
CA ALA A 94 28.20 3.33 -9.70
C ALA A 94 27.92 3.92 -11.10
N ARG A 95 27.03 4.91 -11.22
CA ARG A 95 26.78 5.67 -12.47
C ARG A 95 27.69 6.89 -12.62
N ALA A 96 28.17 7.47 -11.53
CA ALA A 96 29.03 8.65 -11.54
C ALA A 96 30.55 8.35 -11.63
N LEU A 97 31.00 7.18 -11.14
CA LEU A 97 32.42 6.83 -11.12
C LEU A 97 32.98 6.76 -12.56
N PRO A 98 34.14 7.39 -12.84
CA PRO A 98 34.86 7.18 -14.10
C PRO A 98 35.19 5.71 -14.33
N PRO A 99 35.29 5.24 -15.58
CA PRO A 99 35.66 3.87 -15.90
C PRO A 99 36.94 3.38 -15.20
N GLU A 100 37.92 4.27 -15.03
CA GLU A 100 39.23 3.98 -14.43
C GLU A 100 39.14 3.71 -12.93
N LEU A 101 38.30 4.46 -12.20
CA LEU A 101 38.09 4.20 -10.78
C LEU A 101 37.26 2.94 -10.58
N LEU A 102 36.30 2.69 -11.47
CA LEU A 102 35.48 1.49 -11.40
C LEU A 102 36.30 0.23 -11.71
N SER A 103 37.22 0.28 -12.68
CA SER A 103 38.14 -0.83 -12.97
C SER A 103 39.09 -1.11 -11.81
N GLN A 104 39.63 -0.08 -11.15
CA GLN A 104 40.43 -0.25 -9.92
C GLN A 104 39.64 -0.94 -8.80
N ILE A 105 38.38 -0.52 -8.58
CA ILE A 105 37.50 -1.19 -7.62
C ILE A 105 37.30 -2.66 -8.01
N PHE A 106 37.06 -2.95 -9.29
CA PHE A 106 36.88 -4.33 -9.77
C PHE A 106 38.11 -5.20 -9.52
N ILE A 107 39.31 -4.67 -9.73
CA ILE A 107 40.58 -5.37 -9.47
C ILE A 107 40.70 -5.70 -7.98
N HIS A 108 40.29 -4.79 -7.09
CA HIS A 108 40.26 -5.05 -5.65
C HIS A 108 39.18 -6.06 -5.21
N CYS A 109 38.22 -6.40 -6.09
CA CYS A 109 37.23 -7.44 -5.83
C CYS A 109 37.64 -8.82 -6.35
N LEU A 110 38.82 -8.97 -6.98
CA LEU A 110 39.31 -10.27 -7.41
C LEU A 110 39.58 -11.16 -6.18
N GLU A 111 39.04 -12.38 -6.22
CA GLU A 111 39.33 -13.42 -5.26
C GLU A 111 40.53 -14.24 -5.76
N GLU A 112 41.29 -14.89 -4.88
CA GLU A 112 42.44 -15.74 -5.27
C GLU A 112 42.01 -17.03 -5.99
N GLU A 113 40.72 -17.38 -5.92
CA GLU A 113 40.14 -18.57 -6.51
C GLU A 113 39.71 -18.35 -7.97
N GLU A 114 39.53 -19.44 -8.72
CA GLU A 114 39.18 -19.37 -10.15
C GLU A 114 37.88 -18.58 -10.42
N PRO A 115 37.82 -17.82 -11.54
CA PRO A 115 36.62 -17.11 -11.96
C PRO A 115 35.42 -18.05 -12.08
N SER A 116 34.32 -17.68 -11.44
CA SER A 116 33.04 -18.38 -11.56
C SER A 116 31.89 -17.40 -11.81
N ILE A 117 30.73 -17.92 -12.20
CA ILE A 117 29.53 -17.12 -12.49
C ILE A 117 29.10 -16.24 -11.29
N ASP A 118 29.48 -16.66 -10.08
CA ASP A 118 29.13 -16.00 -8.82
C ASP A 118 30.34 -15.26 -8.19
N ARG A 119 31.45 -15.10 -8.93
CA ARG A 119 32.66 -14.40 -8.48
C ARG A 119 33.18 -13.40 -9.50
N ALA A 120 33.98 -12.44 -9.04
CA ALA A 120 34.68 -11.54 -9.94
C ALA A 120 35.64 -12.32 -10.85
N PRO A 121 35.87 -11.86 -12.09
CA PRO A 121 35.24 -10.69 -12.72
C PRO A 121 33.84 -10.95 -13.31
N LEU A 122 33.42 -12.21 -13.49
CA LEU A 122 32.17 -12.55 -14.18
C LEU A 122 30.92 -12.01 -13.48
N LEU A 123 30.89 -12.02 -12.14
CA LEU A 123 29.83 -11.44 -11.33
C LEU A 123 29.64 -9.94 -11.61
N LEU A 124 30.74 -9.19 -11.72
CA LEU A 124 30.73 -7.74 -11.94
C LEU A 124 30.09 -7.41 -13.29
N GLY A 125 30.35 -8.23 -14.31
CA GLY A 125 29.73 -8.13 -15.61
C GLY A 125 28.22 -8.39 -15.64
N ARG A 126 27.60 -8.90 -14.56
CA ARG A 126 26.15 -9.15 -14.50
C ARG A 126 25.33 -7.97 -13.96
N VAL A 127 25.97 -6.98 -13.35
CA VAL A 127 25.30 -5.83 -12.72
C VAL A 127 24.59 -4.94 -13.74
N CYS A 128 25.31 -4.46 -14.75
CA CYS A 128 24.72 -3.69 -15.85
C CYS A 128 25.60 -3.71 -17.11
N ARG A 129 25.09 -3.21 -18.24
CA ARG A 129 25.84 -3.15 -19.51
C ARG A 129 27.16 -2.38 -19.39
N ARG A 130 27.18 -1.29 -18.62
CA ARG A 130 28.37 -0.46 -18.39
C ARG A 130 29.44 -1.23 -17.63
N TRP A 131 29.06 -1.90 -16.53
CA TRP A 131 29.98 -2.70 -15.73
C TRP A 131 30.57 -3.85 -16.54
N ARG A 132 29.75 -4.53 -17.36
CA ARG A 132 30.22 -5.55 -18.31
C ARG A 132 31.23 -4.99 -19.30
N SER A 133 30.93 -3.84 -19.90
CA SER A 133 31.84 -3.19 -20.85
C SER A 133 33.19 -2.87 -20.22
N ILE A 134 33.19 -2.32 -19.00
CA ILE A 134 34.41 -1.95 -18.27
C ILE A 134 35.19 -3.19 -17.85
N SER A 135 34.51 -4.23 -17.35
CA SER A 135 35.14 -5.48 -16.94
C SER A 135 35.81 -6.21 -18.11
N LEU A 136 35.18 -6.23 -19.29
CA LEU A 136 35.76 -6.83 -20.50
C LEU A 136 36.90 -5.98 -21.09
N SER A 137 36.91 -4.67 -20.84
CA SER A 137 37.96 -3.76 -21.32
C SER A 137 39.11 -3.56 -20.33
N THR A 138 39.11 -4.25 -19.18
CA THR A 138 40.16 -4.18 -18.15
C THR A 138 40.95 -5.50 -18.16
N PRO A 139 42.12 -5.56 -18.83
CA PRO A 139 42.89 -6.80 -18.95
C PRO A 139 43.32 -7.42 -17.63
N GLU A 140 43.57 -6.61 -16.59
CA GLU A 140 44.03 -7.06 -15.27
C GLU A 140 43.01 -7.92 -14.52
N LEU A 141 41.77 -8.00 -15.01
CA LEU A 141 40.72 -8.84 -14.43
C LEU A 141 40.73 -10.29 -14.93
N TRP A 142 41.49 -10.61 -15.97
CA TRP A 142 41.49 -11.90 -16.68
C TRP A 142 42.89 -12.52 -16.73
#